data_AF-A0AB37D6G9-F1
#
_entry.id   AF-A0AB37D6G9-F1
#
_cell.length_a   1.000
_cell.length_b   1.000
_cell.length_c   1.000
_cell.angle_alpha   90.00
_cell.angle_beta   90.00
_cell.angle_gamma   90.00
#
_symmetry.space_group_name_H-M   'P 1'
#
loop_
_entity.id
_entity.type
_entity.pdbx_description
1 polymer ?
#
loop_
_entity_poly.entity_id
_entity_poly.type
_entity_poly.pdbx_seq_one_letter_code
_entity_poly.pdbx_strand_id
1 'polypeptide(L)'
;MKILTEAIEQKDYEQFKEVVPTFADGKKINKRTFAIFAGNFSGESKETNIEKYVTNSKIFTPRNQDDWREPTQFLPYPRYVDLEIADTTTVTLSVGSHLVENKNEKAGPLIGANYEISYGISSSIYGKSEEKHRENLTSENQTFDFDEQQSFVQSKDFQEQLLKQVVSYYVSMNQGIQNDLNFENLDAAQKNTKALLQYTFDELRPYAEMIEQSFQEFIMNTESLKIEGSDEPTVTFDLYTDNTLSVDLKTEEDKQEETLSNSSHNAIVTLQFDEDMEEWLVQSIDFETYAQEPSDWQQNRKFQLSEANKVTWQEKDGKQADL
;
A
#
# COMPACT_ATOMS: atom_id res chain seq x y z
N MET A 1 16.37 -2.73 -44.27
CA MET A 1 14.93 -2.71 -43.88
C MET A 1 14.37 -4.11 -43.78
N LYS A 2 14.29 -4.90 -44.86
CA LYS A 2 13.82 -6.30 -44.82
C LYS A 2 14.49 -7.16 -43.73
N ILE A 3 15.82 -7.12 -43.64
CA ILE A 3 16.59 -7.85 -42.60
C ILE A 3 16.18 -7.42 -41.17
N LEU A 4 15.92 -6.13 -40.95
CA LEU A 4 15.49 -5.62 -39.65
C LEU A 4 14.07 -6.10 -39.30
N THR A 5 13.15 -6.05 -40.27
CA THR A 5 11.79 -6.55 -40.10
C THR A 5 11.79 -8.04 -39.76
N GLU A 6 12.54 -8.85 -40.53
CA GLU A 6 12.68 -10.30 -40.32
C GLU A 6 13.28 -10.62 -38.94
N ALA A 7 14.34 -9.90 -38.52
CA ALA A 7 14.97 -10.10 -37.23
C ALA A 7 14.00 -9.84 -36.05
N ILE A 8 13.21 -8.76 -36.12
CA ILE A 8 12.20 -8.44 -35.10
C ILE A 8 11.09 -9.49 -35.10
N GLU A 9 10.58 -9.88 -36.27
CA GLU A 9 9.51 -10.85 -36.41
C GLU A 9 9.90 -12.24 -35.86
N GLN A 10 11.13 -12.67 -36.13
CA GLN A 10 11.68 -13.95 -35.68
C GLN A 10 12.26 -13.90 -34.27
N LYS A 11 12.28 -12.72 -33.64
CA LYS A 11 12.91 -12.48 -32.34
C LYS A 11 14.40 -12.88 -32.33
N ASP A 12 15.09 -12.68 -33.45
CA ASP A 12 16.52 -12.96 -33.61
C ASP A 12 17.37 -11.74 -33.21
N TYR A 13 17.92 -11.79 -31.99
CA TYR A 13 18.77 -10.73 -31.47
C TYR A 13 20.11 -10.62 -32.21
N GLU A 14 20.66 -11.73 -32.70
CA GLU A 14 21.98 -11.74 -33.34
C GLU A 14 21.90 -11.08 -34.72
N GLN A 15 20.85 -11.35 -35.48
CA GLN A 15 20.59 -10.64 -36.73
C GLN A 15 20.19 -9.18 -36.49
N PHE A 16 19.40 -8.92 -35.43
CA PHE A 16 18.99 -7.55 -35.08
C PHE A 16 20.19 -6.66 -34.79
N LYS A 17 21.16 -7.10 -33.96
CA LYS A 17 22.31 -6.27 -33.56
C LYS A 17 23.28 -5.96 -34.72
N GLU A 18 23.27 -6.73 -35.81
CA GLU A 18 24.08 -6.41 -37.00
C GLU A 18 23.56 -5.14 -37.70
N VAL A 19 22.24 -4.96 -37.70
CA VAL A 19 21.56 -3.84 -38.38
C VAL A 19 21.23 -2.69 -37.41
N VAL A 20 21.10 -3.00 -36.13
CA VAL A 20 20.79 -2.08 -35.03
C VAL A 20 21.77 -2.30 -33.87
N PRO A 21 23.06 -1.92 -34.04
CA PRO A 21 24.09 -2.23 -33.06
C PRO A 21 23.98 -1.41 -31.77
N THR A 22 23.48 -0.18 -31.88
CA THR A 22 23.34 0.78 -30.77
C THR A 22 22.11 1.65 -30.94
N PHE A 23 21.71 2.31 -29.86
CA PHE A 23 20.89 3.50 -29.93
C PHE A 23 21.61 4.64 -30.67
N ALA A 24 20.85 5.68 -31.04
CA ALA A 24 21.36 6.88 -31.69
C ALA A 24 22.35 7.67 -30.81
N ASP A 25 22.28 7.51 -29.48
CA ASP A 25 23.23 8.09 -28.51
C ASP A 25 24.48 7.22 -28.29
N GLY A 26 24.61 6.10 -29.02
CA GLY A 26 25.73 5.17 -28.92
C GLY A 26 25.62 4.10 -27.82
N LYS A 27 24.57 4.12 -26.98
CA LYS A 27 24.35 3.07 -25.98
C LYS A 27 24.08 1.71 -26.65
N LYS A 28 24.64 0.63 -26.11
CA LYS A 28 24.40 -0.73 -26.61
C LYS A 28 22.95 -1.16 -26.35
N ILE A 29 22.33 -1.80 -27.34
CA ILE A 29 21.03 -2.45 -27.17
C ILE A 29 21.27 -3.88 -26.71
N ASN A 30 20.83 -4.22 -25.51
CA ASN A 30 20.96 -5.57 -24.97
C ASN A 30 19.80 -6.48 -25.43
N LYS A 31 19.96 -7.79 -25.24
CA LYS A 31 18.98 -8.80 -25.62
C LYS A 31 17.60 -8.59 -24.98
N ARG A 32 17.56 -8.05 -23.75
CA ARG A 32 16.30 -7.79 -23.02
C ARG A 32 15.53 -6.62 -23.63
N THR A 33 16.19 -5.50 -23.91
CA THR A 33 15.59 -4.34 -24.59
C THR A 33 15.02 -4.74 -25.96
N PHE A 34 15.74 -5.57 -26.71
CA PHE A 34 15.23 -6.14 -27.96
C PHE A 34 14.02 -7.05 -27.73
N ALA A 35 14.07 -7.96 -26.75
CA ALA A 35 12.95 -8.86 -26.46
C ALA A 35 11.67 -8.11 -26.05
N ILE A 36 11.80 -7.04 -25.26
CA ILE A 36 10.70 -6.13 -24.92
C ILE A 36 10.10 -5.50 -26.19
N PHE A 37 10.94 -4.92 -27.05
CA PHE A 37 10.48 -4.27 -28.28
C PHE A 37 9.83 -5.25 -29.25
N ALA A 38 10.46 -6.40 -29.51
CA ALA A 38 9.92 -7.43 -30.39
C ALA A 38 8.64 -8.06 -29.81
N GLY A 39 8.51 -8.12 -28.48
CA GLY A 39 7.33 -8.60 -27.77
C GLY A 39 6.05 -7.79 -28.03
N ASN A 40 6.17 -6.51 -28.41
CA ASN A 40 5.01 -5.66 -28.73
C ASN A 40 4.31 -6.06 -30.03
N PHE A 41 4.96 -6.83 -30.90
CA PHE A 41 4.41 -7.20 -32.19
C PHE A 41 3.84 -8.62 -32.13
N SER A 42 2.54 -8.74 -32.29
CA SER A 42 1.83 -10.03 -32.28
C SER A 42 0.69 -10.04 -33.31
N GLY A 43 0.19 -11.23 -33.65
CA GLY A 43 -0.96 -11.42 -34.54
C GLY A 43 -0.66 -11.30 -36.04
N GLU A 44 -1.73 -11.35 -36.85
CA GLU A 44 -1.68 -11.45 -38.31
C GLU A 44 -1.11 -10.20 -39.01
N SER A 45 -1.14 -9.04 -38.35
CA SER A 45 -0.62 -7.76 -38.90
C SER A 45 0.79 -7.40 -38.42
N LYS A 46 1.51 -8.34 -37.81
CA LYS A 46 2.83 -8.10 -37.18
C LYS A 46 3.85 -7.50 -38.14
N GLU A 47 4.00 -8.01 -39.36
CA GLU A 47 5.03 -7.56 -40.31
C GLU A 47 4.77 -6.11 -40.73
N THR A 48 3.54 -5.80 -41.14
CA THR A 48 3.12 -4.44 -41.49
C THR A 48 3.26 -3.46 -40.32
N ASN A 49 3.00 -3.91 -39.10
CA ASN A 49 3.20 -3.07 -37.92
C ASN A 49 4.69 -2.84 -37.65
N ILE A 50 5.54 -3.86 -37.75
CA ILE A 50 7.00 -3.72 -37.62
C ILE A 50 7.52 -2.72 -38.65
N GLU A 51 7.11 -2.85 -39.93
CA GLU A 51 7.49 -1.94 -41.01
C GLU A 51 7.14 -0.48 -40.68
N LYS A 52 5.94 -0.21 -40.15
CA LYS A 52 5.53 1.14 -39.70
C LYS A 52 6.45 1.69 -38.61
N TYR A 53 6.91 0.87 -37.68
CA TYR A 53 7.81 1.30 -36.61
C TYR A 53 9.23 1.56 -37.12
N VAL A 54 9.79 0.65 -37.93
CA VAL A 54 11.19 0.76 -38.40
C VAL A 54 11.39 1.84 -39.47
N THR A 55 10.32 2.24 -40.17
CA THR A 55 10.33 3.37 -41.13
C THR A 55 10.04 4.71 -40.48
N ASN A 56 9.62 4.73 -39.22
CA ASN A 56 9.27 5.96 -38.51
C ASN A 56 10.54 6.71 -38.08
N SER A 57 10.76 7.88 -38.68
CA SER A 57 11.90 8.74 -38.38
C SER A 57 11.91 9.32 -36.96
N LYS A 58 10.79 9.25 -36.23
CA LYS A 58 10.74 9.57 -34.79
C LYS A 58 11.28 8.44 -33.90
N ILE A 59 11.38 7.23 -34.44
CA ILE A 59 11.81 6.03 -33.71
C ILE A 59 13.24 5.66 -34.11
N PHE A 60 13.52 5.62 -35.41
CA PHE A 60 14.83 5.26 -35.95
C PHE A 60 15.43 6.38 -36.79
N THR A 61 16.74 6.54 -36.71
CA THR A 61 17.52 7.34 -37.66
C THR A 61 18.48 6.44 -38.44
N PRO A 62 18.49 6.50 -39.77
CA PRO A 62 19.42 5.71 -40.56
C PRO A 62 20.84 6.28 -40.51
N ARG A 63 21.83 5.39 -40.53
CA ARG A 63 23.26 5.72 -40.67
C ARG A 63 23.83 4.93 -41.86
N ASN A 64 24.80 5.51 -42.56
CA ASN A 64 25.45 4.91 -43.74
C ASN A 64 24.47 4.59 -44.88
N GLN A 65 23.50 5.46 -45.15
CA GLN A 65 22.55 5.27 -46.26
C GLN A 65 23.21 5.42 -47.64
N ASP A 66 24.23 6.28 -47.75
CA ASP A 66 24.91 6.60 -49.01
C ASP A 66 26.33 6.02 -49.10
N ASP A 67 26.73 5.19 -48.13
CA ASP A 67 28.03 4.52 -48.13
C ASP A 67 27.91 3.14 -48.78
N TRP A 68 28.53 2.96 -49.94
CA TRP A 68 28.52 1.68 -50.65
C TRP A 68 29.42 0.61 -50.01
N ARG A 69 30.28 0.99 -49.05
CA ARG A 69 31.22 0.09 -48.35
C ARG A 69 30.69 -0.41 -47.02
N GLU A 70 29.80 0.32 -46.37
CA GLU A 70 29.25 -0.02 -45.06
C GLU A 70 27.74 -0.30 -45.15
N PRO A 71 27.21 -1.34 -44.47
CA PRO A 71 25.78 -1.60 -44.47
C PRO A 71 25.02 -0.46 -43.78
N THR A 72 23.83 -0.11 -44.30
CA THR A 72 22.93 0.83 -43.64
C THR A 72 22.49 0.30 -42.29
N GLN A 73 22.73 1.10 -41.25
CA GLN A 73 22.30 0.83 -39.88
C GLN A 73 21.06 1.66 -39.54
N PHE A 74 20.22 1.15 -38.64
CA PHE A 74 19.02 1.83 -38.18
C PHE A 74 19.15 2.06 -36.68
N LEU A 75 19.43 3.28 -36.26
CA LEU A 75 19.72 3.60 -34.87
C LEU A 75 18.45 4.12 -34.18
N PRO A 76 17.86 3.39 -33.22
CA PRO A 76 16.69 3.89 -32.50
C PRO A 76 17.07 5.05 -31.57
N TYR A 77 16.17 6.01 -31.42
CA TYR A 77 16.27 6.97 -30.33
C TYR A 77 15.94 6.27 -29.01
N PRO A 78 16.77 6.41 -27.96
CA PRO A 78 16.50 5.80 -26.67
C PRO A 78 15.30 6.49 -26.03
N ARG A 79 14.40 5.69 -25.46
CA ARG A 79 13.19 6.18 -24.78
C ARG A 79 13.16 5.73 -23.34
N TYR A 80 12.62 6.59 -22.50
CA TYR A 80 12.59 6.37 -21.07
C TYR A 80 11.23 6.73 -20.49
N VAL A 81 10.94 6.14 -19.34
CA VAL A 81 9.92 6.63 -18.42
C VAL A 81 10.67 7.28 -17.27
N ASP A 82 10.50 8.59 -17.12
CA ASP A 82 10.98 9.36 -15.97
C ASP A 82 9.99 9.14 -14.82
N LEU A 83 10.48 8.92 -13.60
CA LEU A 83 9.67 8.58 -12.42
C LEU A 83 9.60 9.79 -11.50
N GLU A 84 8.40 10.28 -11.25
CA GLU A 84 8.12 11.31 -10.25
C GLU A 84 7.44 10.62 -9.06
N ILE A 85 8.24 10.27 -8.05
CA ILE A 85 7.82 9.47 -6.89
C ILE A 85 8.38 10.07 -5.59
N ALA A 86 7.74 9.79 -4.46
CA ALA A 86 8.24 10.18 -3.15
C ALA A 86 9.49 9.39 -2.74
N ASP A 87 10.33 9.97 -1.86
CA ASP A 87 11.57 9.34 -1.34
C ASP A 87 11.30 8.02 -0.57
N THR A 88 10.09 7.88 -0.03
CA THR A 88 9.58 6.70 0.68
C THR A 88 9.16 5.56 -0.26
N THR A 89 9.12 5.83 -1.57
CA THR A 89 8.57 4.93 -2.58
C THR A 89 9.67 4.39 -3.49
N THR A 90 9.58 3.09 -3.79
CA THR A 90 10.36 2.45 -4.84
C THR A 90 9.43 1.89 -5.92
N VAL A 91 9.83 2.02 -7.18
CA VAL A 91 9.06 1.54 -8.33
C VAL A 91 9.88 0.61 -9.21
N THR A 92 9.28 -0.54 -9.51
CA THR A 92 9.78 -1.52 -10.48
C THR A 92 8.88 -1.51 -11.71
N LEU A 93 9.48 -1.52 -12.90
CA LEU A 93 8.74 -1.49 -14.15
C LEU A 93 8.93 -2.80 -14.88
N SER A 94 7.84 -3.34 -15.44
CA SER A 94 7.88 -4.52 -16.28
C SER A 94 7.03 -4.36 -17.53
N VAL A 95 7.50 -4.94 -18.63
CA VAL A 95 6.73 -5.10 -19.88
C VAL A 95 6.58 -6.59 -20.12
N GLY A 96 5.36 -7.10 -19.98
CA GLY A 96 5.14 -8.54 -19.92
C GLY A 96 5.96 -9.18 -18.80
N SER A 97 6.77 -10.19 -19.11
CA SER A 97 7.63 -10.86 -18.13
C SER A 97 9.03 -10.25 -17.97
N HIS A 98 9.29 -9.10 -18.60
CA HIS A 98 10.61 -8.49 -18.61
C HIS A 98 10.68 -7.24 -17.73
N LEU A 99 11.52 -7.28 -16.70
CA LEU A 99 11.87 -6.11 -15.90
C LEU A 99 12.67 -5.11 -16.73
N VAL A 100 12.20 -3.87 -16.78
CA VAL A 100 12.90 -2.73 -17.37
C VAL A 100 13.97 -2.26 -16.38
N GLU A 101 15.15 -1.93 -16.90
CA GLU A 101 16.22 -1.36 -16.07
C GLU A 101 15.78 0.01 -15.54
N ASN A 102 15.87 0.21 -14.23
CA ASN A 102 15.55 1.46 -13.56
C ASN A 102 16.79 1.96 -12.81
N LYS A 103 17.24 3.19 -13.09
CA LYS A 103 18.37 3.84 -12.42
C LYS A 103 18.11 5.34 -12.30
N ASN A 104 18.30 5.89 -11.10
CA ASN A 104 18.12 7.32 -10.81
C ASN A 104 16.76 7.84 -11.34
N GLU A 105 15.67 7.21 -10.87
CA GLU A 105 14.30 7.59 -11.26
C GLU A 105 14.03 7.60 -12.77
N LYS A 106 14.78 6.79 -13.52
CA LYS A 106 14.69 6.72 -14.97
C LYS A 106 14.71 5.28 -15.43
N ALA A 107 13.60 4.84 -16.02
CA ALA A 107 13.43 3.50 -16.54
C ALA A 107 13.73 3.45 -18.04
N GLY A 108 14.61 2.54 -18.45
CA GLY A 108 15.03 2.34 -19.85
C GLY A 108 16.55 2.15 -19.98
N PRO A 109 17.11 2.30 -21.20
CA PRO A 109 16.45 2.72 -22.43
C PRO A 109 15.60 1.62 -23.09
N LEU A 110 14.47 2.01 -23.66
CA LEU A 110 13.61 1.23 -24.53
C LEU A 110 13.69 1.74 -25.98
N ILE A 111 13.33 0.89 -26.95
CA ILE A 111 13.10 1.31 -28.34
C ILE A 111 11.69 1.89 -28.43
N GLY A 112 11.50 3.00 -29.15
CA GLY A 112 10.19 3.68 -29.19
C GLY A 112 9.06 2.79 -29.68
N ALA A 113 8.07 2.58 -28.81
CA ALA A 113 6.83 1.87 -29.07
C ALA A 113 5.73 2.23 -28.07
N ASN A 114 4.52 1.73 -28.31
CA ASN A 114 3.48 1.73 -27.30
C ASN A 114 3.62 0.47 -26.43
N TYR A 115 3.81 0.65 -25.13
CA TYR A 115 3.99 -0.44 -24.18
C TYR A 115 2.84 -0.47 -23.17
N GLU A 116 2.37 -1.66 -22.83
CA GLU A 116 1.63 -1.86 -21.59
C GLU A 116 2.66 -2.15 -20.49
N ILE A 117 2.84 -1.19 -19.58
CA ILE A 117 3.84 -1.25 -18.51
C ILE A 117 3.12 -1.54 -17.20
N SER A 118 3.60 -2.54 -16.47
CA SER A 118 3.17 -2.81 -15.09
C SER A 118 4.19 -2.23 -14.12
N TYR A 119 3.72 -1.36 -13.23
CA TYR A 119 4.48 -0.66 -12.21
C TYR A 119 4.22 -1.35 -10.87
N GLY A 120 5.22 -2.07 -10.35
CA GLY A 120 5.19 -2.60 -8.99
C GLY A 120 5.76 -1.57 -8.03
N ILE A 121 4.92 -1.07 -7.14
CA ILE A 121 5.20 0.04 -6.22
C ILE A 121 5.34 -0.51 -4.80
N SER A 122 6.34 -0.02 -4.07
CA SER A 122 6.55 -0.34 -2.66
C SER A 122 6.89 0.93 -1.90
N SER A 123 5.98 1.31 -1.01
CA SER A 123 6.11 2.36 -0.01
C SER A 123 6.51 1.76 1.33
N SER A 124 7.46 2.39 2.03
CA SER A 124 7.78 2.03 3.42
C SER A 124 6.65 2.38 4.40
N ILE A 125 5.76 3.30 4.02
CA ILE A 125 4.68 3.81 4.89
C ILE A 125 3.36 3.10 4.60
N TYR A 126 3.00 2.97 3.33
CA TYR A 126 1.66 2.54 2.91
C TYR A 126 1.63 1.11 2.36
N GLY A 127 2.78 0.45 2.21
CA GLY A 127 2.89 -0.92 1.76
C GLY A 127 3.07 -1.04 0.25
N LYS A 128 2.38 -1.99 -0.40
CA LYS A 128 2.63 -2.36 -1.80
C LYS A 128 1.39 -2.17 -2.67
N SER A 129 1.63 -1.80 -3.93
CA SER A 129 0.59 -1.70 -4.95
C SER A 129 1.13 -2.06 -6.33
N GLU A 130 0.22 -2.29 -7.28
CA GLU A 130 0.57 -2.51 -8.68
C GLU A 130 -0.39 -1.73 -9.58
N GLU A 131 0.17 -1.00 -10.55
CA GLU A 131 -0.61 -0.28 -11.56
C GLU A 131 -0.19 -0.66 -12.98
N LYS A 132 -1.12 -0.59 -13.92
CA LYS A 132 -0.85 -0.87 -15.34
C LYS A 132 -1.20 0.33 -16.19
N HIS A 133 -0.22 0.87 -16.89
CA HIS A 133 -0.41 2.03 -17.77
C HIS A 133 0.01 1.69 -19.19
N ARG A 134 -0.60 2.38 -20.16
CA ARG A 134 -0.22 2.28 -21.56
C ARG A 134 0.62 3.48 -21.95
N GLU A 135 1.92 3.31 -21.99
CA GLU A 135 2.88 4.36 -22.31
C GLU A 135 3.17 4.46 -23.81
N ASN A 136 3.07 5.66 -24.38
CA ASN A 136 3.43 5.92 -25.77
C ASN A 136 4.84 6.51 -25.86
N LEU A 137 5.84 5.65 -26.05
CA LEU A 137 7.25 6.05 -26.20
C LEU A 137 7.66 6.25 -27.68
N THR A 138 6.71 6.42 -28.60
CA THR A 138 7.01 6.51 -30.05
C THR A 138 7.84 7.75 -30.40
N SER A 139 7.54 8.91 -29.77
CA SER A 139 8.14 10.20 -30.15
C SER A 139 8.90 10.91 -29.04
N GLU A 140 8.61 10.59 -27.79
CA GLU A 140 9.16 11.26 -26.61
C GLU A 140 9.23 10.31 -25.41
N ASN A 141 9.92 10.72 -24.37
CA ASN A 141 9.86 10.05 -23.07
C ASN A 141 8.49 10.27 -22.44
N GLN A 142 8.11 9.41 -21.51
CA GLN A 142 6.93 9.62 -20.68
C GLN A 142 7.37 9.89 -19.25
N THR A 143 6.47 10.48 -18.47
CA THR A 143 6.61 10.64 -17.03
C THR A 143 5.55 9.77 -16.36
N PHE A 144 5.97 8.94 -15.43
CA PHE A 144 5.07 8.26 -14.50
C PHE A 144 5.08 9.07 -13.21
N ASP A 145 3.99 9.81 -12.98
CA ASP A 145 3.73 10.58 -11.77
C ASP A 145 2.82 9.75 -10.86
N PHE A 146 3.26 9.52 -9.63
CA PHE A 146 2.56 8.69 -8.66
C PHE A 146 2.27 9.46 -7.37
N ASP A 147 1.01 9.86 -7.20
CA ASP A 147 0.49 10.40 -5.96
C ASP A 147 0.29 9.27 -4.94
N GLU A 148 1.31 9.05 -4.12
CA GLU A 148 1.38 7.98 -3.14
C GLU A 148 0.15 7.97 -2.21
N GLN A 149 -0.23 9.12 -1.66
CA GLN A 149 -1.33 9.20 -0.71
C GLN A 149 -2.66 8.84 -1.37
N GLN A 150 -2.97 9.45 -2.51
CA GLN A 150 -4.24 9.21 -3.20
C GLN A 150 -4.36 7.75 -3.68
N SER A 151 -3.28 7.17 -4.18
CA SER A 151 -3.29 5.78 -4.64
C SER A 151 -3.48 4.79 -3.49
N PHE A 152 -2.85 5.01 -2.33
CA PHE A 152 -2.97 4.08 -1.20
C PHE A 152 -4.26 4.20 -0.41
N VAL A 153 -4.90 5.39 -0.31
CA VAL A 153 -6.24 5.52 0.32
C VAL A 153 -7.25 4.55 -0.29
N GLN A 154 -7.17 4.32 -1.60
CA GLN A 154 -8.09 3.42 -2.32
C GLN A 154 -7.65 1.95 -2.28
N SER A 155 -6.42 1.68 -1.81
CA SER A 155 -5.87 0.33 -1.75
C SER A 155 -6.59 -0.51 -0.70
N LYS A 156 -7.15 -1.64 -1.15
CA LYS A 156 -7.78 -2.62 -0.27
C LYS A 156 -6.79 -3.16 0.77
N ASP A 157 -5.56 -3.46 0.35
CA ASP A 157 -4.55 -4.05 1.23
C ASP A 157 -4.14 -3.06 2.34
N PHE A 158 -4.02 -1.77 2.00
CA PHE A 158 -3.74 -0.71 2.96
C PHE A 158 -4.90 -0.52 3.95
N GLN A 159 -6.15 -0.46 3.47
CA GLN A 159 -7.33 -0.37 4.33
C GLN A 159 -7.43 -1.57 5.30
N GLU A 160 -7.14 -2.78 4.82
CA GLU A 160 -7.12 -3.98 5.68
C GLU A 160 -5.97 -3.95 6.69
N GLN A 161 -4.81 -3.40 6.34
CA GLN A 161 -3.69 -3.20 7.27
C GLN A 161 -4.06 -2.25 8.41
N LEU A 162 -4.65 -1.09 8.09
CA LEU A 162 -5.10 -0.12 9.09
C LEU A 162 -6.13 -0.74 10.04
N LEU A 163 -7.13 -1.44 9.49
CA LEU A 163 -8.15 -2.10 10.29
C LEU A 163 -7.56 -3.16 11.23
N LYS A 164 -6.56 -3.92 10.77
CA LYS A 164 -5.84 -4.90 11.61
C LYS A 164 -5.10 -4.24 12.77
N GLN A 165 -4.57 -3.03 12.62
CA GLN A 165 -3.93 -2.31 13.72
C GLN A 165 -4.93 -1.96 14.81
N VAL A 166 -6.13 -1.50 14.43
CA VAL A 166 -7.23 -1.26 15.38
C VAL A 166 -7.65 -2.56 16.09
N VAL A 167 -7.79 -3.66 15.37
CA VAL A 167 -8.12 -4.94 16.01
C VAL A 167 -7.02 -5.39 16.97
N SER A 168 -5.75 -5.23 16.60
CA SER A 168 -4.60 -5.59 17.45
C SER A 168 -4.55 -4.75 18.72
N TYR A 169 -4.91 -3.46 18.63
CA TYR A 169 -5.10 -2.60 19.79
C TYR A 169 -6.17 -3.16 20.76
N TYR A 170 -7.35 -3.53 20.28
CA TYR A 170 -8.40 -4.09 21.14
C TYR A 170 -8.05 -5.46 21.73
N VAL A 171 -7.38 -6.31 20.94
CA VAL A 171 -6.92 -7.63 21.42
C VAL A 171 -5.89 -7.45 22.54
N SER A 172 -4.91 -6.56 22.38
CA SER A 172 -3.92 -6.27 23.42
C SER A 172 -4.54 -5.54 24.63
N MET A 173 -5.59 -4.73 24.43
CA MET A 173 -6.36 -4.16 25.53
C MET A 173 -7.02 -5.25 26.37
N ASN A 174 -7.64 -6.26 25.75
CA ASN A 174 -8.19 -7.41 26.48
C ASN A 174 -7.10 -8.20 27.24
N GLN A 175 -5.91 -8.34 26.65
CA GLN A 175 -4.77 -8.93 27.38
C GLN A 175 -4.36 -8.08 28.58
N GLY A 176 -4.39 -6.76 28.47
CA GLY A 176 -4.10 -5.86 29.59
C GLY A 176 -5.12 -5.98 30.72
N ILE A 177 -6.42 -6.05 30.39
CA ILE A 177 -7.49 -6.33 31.36
C ILE A 177 -7.24 -7.67 32.07
N GLN A 178 -6.96 -8.72 31.29
CA GLN A 178 -6.66 -10.05 31.83
C GLN A 178 -5.42 -10.06 32.74
N ASN A 179 -4.42 -9.23 32.40
CA ASN A 179 -3.15 -9.10 33.12
C ASN A 179 -3.23 -8.08 34.26
N ASP A 180 -4.34 -8.11 35.01
CA ASP A 180 -4.55 -7.28 36.20
C ASP A 180 -4.55 -5.77 35.91
N LEU A 181 -5.19 -5.39 34.80
CA LEU A 181 -5.30 -4.01 34.31
C LEU A 181 -3.94 -3.38 33.99
N ASN A 182 -3.00 -4.17 33.45
CA ASN A 182 -1.67 -3.71 33.03
C ASN A 182 -1.61 -3.54 31.50
N PHE A 183 -1.45 -2.29 31.06
CA PHE A 183 -1.42 -1.87 29.67
C PHE A 183 -0.03 -1.41 29.19
N GLU A 184 1.04 -1.66 29.95
CA GLU A 184 2.41 -1.29 29.55
C GLU A 184 2.83 -1.88 28.20
N ASN A 185 2.33 -3.07 27.88
CA ASN A 185 2.63 -3.82 26.66
C ASN A 185 1.49 -3.78 25.64
N LEU A 186 0.66 -2.73 25.65
CA LEU A 186 -0.38 -2.55 24.64
C LEU A 186 0.25 -2.49 23.25
N ASP A 187 -0.21 -3.32 22.31
CA ASP A 187 0.28 -3.34 20.94
C ASP A 187 -0.42 -2.26 20.11
N ALA A 188 0.18 -1.89 18.97
CA ALA A 188 -0.45 -1.02 17.96
C ALA A 188 -0.95 0.33 18.51
N ALA A 189 -0.29 0.91 19.52
CA ALA A 189 -0.69 2.17 20.15
C ALA A 189 0.48 3.12 20.36
N GLN A 190 0.21 4.41 20.21
CA GLN A 190 1.14 5.48 20.54
C GLN A 190 1.44 5.50 22.04
N LYS A 191 2.68 5.87 22.41
CA LYS A 191 3.13 5.87 23.82
C LYS A 191 2.20 6.67 24.75
N ASN A 192 1.72 7.82 24.29
CA ASN A 192 0.81 8.66 25.05
C ASN A 192 -0.58 8.00 25.24
N THR A 193 -1.06 7.27 24.24
CA THR A 193 -2.32 6.52 24.30
C THR A 193 -2.23 5.38 25.31
N LYS A 194 -1.10 4.65 25.33
CA LYS A 194 -0.85 3.61 26.36
C LYS A 194 -0.85 4.21 27.76
N ALA A 195 -0.14 5.32 27.96
CA ALA A 195 -0.04 5.99 29.25
C ALA A 195 -1.39 6.52 29.75
N LEU A 196 -2.20 7.09 28.85
CA LEU A 196 -3.55 7.54 29.17
C LEU A 196 -4.45 6.37 29.56
N LEU A 197 -4.42 5.26 28.80
CA LEU A 197 -5.21 4.07 29.11
C LEU A 197 -4.83 3.50 30.49
N GLN A 198 -3.54 3.36 30.77
CA GLN A 198 -3.07 2.90 32.08
C GLN A 198 -3.57 3.82 33.20
N TYR A 199 -3.41 5.13 33.05
CA TYR A 199 -3.88 6.11 34.01
C TYR A 199 -5.39 6.01 34.26
N THR A 200 -6.20 5.86 33.19
CA THR A 200 -7.65 5.72 33.32
C THR A 200 -8.05 4.49 34.12
N PHE A 201 -7.42 3.34 33.88
CA PHE A 201 -7.73 2.12 34.63
C PHE A 201 -7.16 2.13 36.05
N ASP A 202 -6.02 2.79 36.29
CA ASP A 202 -5.49 2.99 37.63
C ASP A 202 -6.44 3.85 38.50
N GLU A 203 -7.03 4.89 37.91
CA GLU A 203 -8.03 5.73 38.59
C GLU A 203 -9.37 5.01 38.79
N LEU A 204 -9.75 4.11 37.87
CA LEU A 204 -10.98 3.32 37.97
C LEU A 204 -10.86 2.18 39.00
N ARG A 205 -9.69 1.55 39.10
CA ARG A 205 -9.44 0.33 39.89
C ARG A 205 -9.96 0.36 41.34
N PRO A 206 -9.81 1.45 42.12
CA PRO A 206 -10.32 1.50 43.50
C PRO A 206 -11.84 1.32 43.59
N TYR A 207 -12.56 1.62 42.52
CA TYR A 207 -14.02 1.64 42.45
C TYR A 207 -14.61 0.45 41.68
N ALA A 208 -13.80 -0.31 40.93
CA ALA A 208 -14.29 -1.43 40.14
C ALA A 208 -14.18 -2.76 40.90
N GLU A 209 -15.24 -3.55 40.87
CA GLU A 209 -15.28 -4.94 41.33
C GLU A 209 -15.04 -5.91 40.16
N MET A 210 -15.67 -5.62 39.03
CA MET A 210 -15.56 -6.41 37.81
C MET A 210 -15.45 -5.51 36.59
N ILE A 211 -14.66 -5.94 35.60
CA ILE A 211 -14.59 -5.31 34.28
C ILE A 211 -14.73 -6.42 33.24
N GLU A 212 -15.68 -6.26 32.33
CA GLU A 212 -15.86 -7.19 31.20
C GLU A 212 -15.77 -6.44 29.89
N GLN A 213 -15.06 -7.01 28.93
CA GLN A 213 -15.01 -6.48 27.56
C GLN A 213 -15.17 -7.63 26.55
N SER A 214 -15.94 -7.36 25.49
CA SER A 214 -16.18 -8.31 24.39
C SER A 214 -16.29 -7.58 23.06
N PHE A 215 -15.69 -8.15 22.02
CA PHE A 215 -15.86 -7.71 20.63
C PHE A 215 -15.58 -8.86 19.67
N GLN A 216 -16.04 -8.75 18.43
CA GLN A 216 -15.75 -9.70 17.36
C GLN A 216 -15.59 -9.02 16.00
N GLU A 217 -16.32 -7.94 15.76
CA GLU A 217 -16.48 -7.32 14.45
C GLU A 217 -16.00 -5.87 14.44
N PHE A 218 -15.32 -5.52 13.35
CA PHE A 218 -14.89 -4.17 13.04
C PHE A 218 -15.22 -3.86 11.59
N ILE A 219 -15.86 -2.73 11.33
CA ILE A 219 -16.21 -2.26 9.99
C ILE A 219 -15.67 -0.85 9.83
N MET A 220 -14.79 -0.66 8.85
CA MET A 220 -14.27 0.64 8.45
C MET A 220 -15.12 1.22 7.32
N ASN A 221 -15.51 2.48 7.44
CA ASN A 221 -16.06 3.27 6.34
C ASN A 221 -14.91 3.78 5.45
N THR A 222 -14.69 3.16 4.29
CA THR A 222 -13.54 3.53 3.45
C THR A 222 -13.69 4.88 2.76
N GLU A 223 -14.91 5.42 2.68
CA GLU A 223 -15.15 6.75 2.10
C GLU A 223 -14.73 7.88 3.06
N SER A 224 -14.68 7.58 4.36
CA SER A 224 -14.23 8.52 5.39
C SER A 224 -12.70 8.58 5.53
N LEU A 225 -11.98 7.60 4.96
CA LEU A 225 -10.53 7.48 5.09
C LEU A 225 -9.82 8.69 4.51
N LYS A 226 -9.02 9.35 5.34
CA LYS A 226 -8.18 10.48 4.97
C LYS A 226 -6.76 10.25 5.44
N ILE A 227 -5.80 10.74 4.67
CA ILE A 227 -4.39 10.81 5.02
C ILE A 227 -4.01 12.29 5.05
N GLU A 228 -3.35 12.71 6.11
CA GLU A 228 -2.86 14.08 6.30
C GLU A 228 -1.40 14.05 6.77
N GLY A 229 -0.64 15.09 6.46
CA GLY A 229 0.79 15.19 6.80
C GLY A 229 1.72 14.49 5.79
N SER A 230 2.99 14.90 5.76
CA SER A 230 4.04 14.31 4.90
C SER A 230 5.02 13.47 5.72
N ASP A 231 5.54 14.03 6.82
CA ASP A 231 6.67 13.44 7.56
C ASP A 231 6.17 12.43 8.60
N GLU A 232 5.12 12.79 9.36
CA GLU A 232 4.43 11.89 10.28
C GLU A 232 2.97 11.73 9.82
N PRO A 233 2.72 10.93 8.78
CA PRO A 233 1.39 10.85 8.19
C PRO A 233 0.40 10.29 9.20
N THR A 234 -0.76 10.93 9.23
CA THR A 234 -1.88 10.60 10.11
C THR A 234 -3.04 10.14 9.25
N VAL A 235 -3.67 9.05 9.67
CA VAL A 235 -4.85 8.46 9.05
C VAL A 235 -6.05 8.65 9.96
N THR A 236 -7.16 9.11 9.39
CA THR A 236 -8.44 9.22 10.10
C THR A 236 -9.54 8.52 9.32
N PHE A 237 -10.38 7.74 10.01
CA PHE A 237 -11.57 7.11 9.43
C PHE A 237 -12.66 6.80 10.47
N ASP A 238 -13.90 6.67 10.01
CA ASP A 238 -15.02 6.18 10.79
C ASP A 238 -14.98 4.64 10.89
N LEU A 239 -15.21 4.15 12.09
CA LEU A 239 -15.21 2.74 12.46
C LEU A 239 -16.51 2.40 13.17
N TYR A 240 -17.05 1.23 12.87
CA TYR A 240 -18.02 0.53 13.69
C TYR A 240 -17.35 -0.67 14.35
N THR A 241 -17.69 -0.92 15.61
CA THR A 241 -17.31 -2.12 16.35
C THR A 241 -18.46 -2.58 17.23
N ASP A 242 -18.61 -3.89 17.39
CA ASP A 242 -19.53 -4.49 18.35
C ASP A 242 -18.95 -4.54 19.78
N ASN A 243 -17.94 -3.71 20.07
CA ASN A 243 -17.30 -3.67 21.38
C ASN A 243 -18.29 -3.27 22.48
N THR A 244 -18.35 -4.11 23.50
CA THR A 244 -19.09 -3.86 24.75
C THR A 244 -18.11 -3.84 25.90
N LEU A 245 -18.17 -2.79 26.73
CA LEU A 245 -17.41 -2.67 27.98
C LEU A 245 -18.39 -2.45 29.13
N SER A 246 -18.31 -3.29 30.17
CA SER A 246 -19.06 -3.12 31.41
C SER A 246 -18.14 -3.09 32.61
N VAL A 247 -18.48 -2.25 33.58
CA VAL A 247 -17.77 -2.11 34.84
C VAL A 247 -18.79 -2.19 35.97
N ASP A 248 -18.65 -3.18 36.83
CA ASP A 248 -19.42 -3.26 38.07
C ASP A 248 -18.67 -2.47 39.16
N LEU A 249 -19.36 -1.51 39.76
CA LEU A 249 -18.78 -0.65 40.79
C LEU A 249 -18.94 -1.26 42.17
N LYS A 250 -17.92 -1.06 43.01
CA LYS A 250 -17.98 -1.39 44.44
C LYS A 250 -19.07 -0.57 45.10
N THR A 251 -20.03 -1.23 45.71
CA THR A 251 -21.10 -0.61 46.49
C THR A 251 -20.83 -0.76 47.98
N GLU A 252 -21.24 0.24 48.78
CA GLU A 252 -21.31 0.06 50.24
C GLU A 252 -22.39 -0.99 50.57
N GLU A 253 -22.24 -1.72 51.68
CA GLU A 253 -23.03 -2.92 52.09
C GLU A 253 -24.58 -2.78 52.05
N ASP A 254 -25.13 -1.59 51.79
CA ASP A 254 -26.56 -1.29 51.71
C ASP A 254 -27.02 -0.63 50.39
N LYS A 255 -26.18 -0.56 49.34
CA LYS A 255 -26.51 0.06 48.03
C LYS A 255 -26.66 -0.97 46.92
N GLN A 256 -27.55 -0.68 45.97
CA GLN A 256 -27.73 -1.50 44.76
C GLN A 256 -26.44 -1.49 43.93
N GLU A 257 -26.02 -2.67 43.46
CA GLU A 257 -24.99 -2.86 42.43
C GLU A 257 -25.23 -1.87 41.28
N GLU A 258 -24.20 -1.08 40.96
CA GLU A 258 -24.23 -0.13 39.84
C GLU A 258 -23.28 -0.63 38.75
N THR A 259 -23.84 -1.04 37.61
CA THR A 259 -23.10 -1.41 36.42
C THR A 259 -23.08 -0.24 35.44
N LEU A 260 -21.88 0.24 35.12
CA LEU A 260 -21.66 1.16 34.03
C LEU A 260 -21.41 0.36 32.74
N SER A 261 -22.25 0.55 31.73
CA SER A 261 -22.08 -0.09 30.41
C SER A 261 -21.86 0.94 29.32
N ASN A 262 -20.83 0.72 28.49
CA ASN A 262 -20.62 1.45 27.25
C ASN A 262 -20.89 0.51 26.06
N SER A 263 -21.84 0.90 25.22
CA SER A 263 -22.20 0.23 23.95
C SER A 263 -22.21 1.23 22.79
N SER A 264 -21.31 2.21 22.83
CA SER A 264 -21.04 3.07 21.69
C SER A 264 -20.32 2.24 20.63
N HIS A 265 -20.97 2.04 19.50
CA HIS A 265 -20.43 1.19 18.44
C HIS A 265 -19.66 1.96 17.38
N ASN A 266 -19.92 3.26 17.23
CA ASN A 266 -19.29 4.08 16.20
C ASN A 266 -18.19 4.96 16.81
N ALA A 267 -17.05 5.03 16.14
CA ALA A 267 -15.92 5.84 16.54
C ALA A 267 -15.20 6.47 15.35
N ILE A 268 -14.54 7.60 15.58
CA ILE A 268 -13.52 8.14 14.68
C ILE A 268 -12.18 7.62 15.17
N VAL A 269 -11.49 6.87 14.33
CA VAL A 269 -10.14 6.36 14.61
C VAL A 269 -9.12 7.30 14.02
N THR A 270 -8.10 7.62 14.80
CA THR A 270 -6.88 8.28 14.31
C THR A 270 -5.68 7.37 14.55
N LEU A 271 -4.93 7.09 13.48
CA LEU A 271 -3.65 6.39 13.54
C LEU A 271 -2.55 7.33 13.07
N GLN A 272 -1.38 7.22 13.68
CA GLN A 272 -0.18 7.95 13.26
C GLN A 272 0.89 6.93 12.90
N PHE A 273 1.57 7.12 11.77
CA PHE A 273 2.72 6.31 11.41
C PHE A 273 3.91 6.65 12.32
N ASP A 274 4.53 5.61 12.88
CA ASP A 274 5.73 5.73 13.70
C ASP A 274 6.94 5.30 12.85
N GLU A 275 7.84 6.25 12.56
CA GLU A 275 9.01 6.01 11.71
C GLU A 275 10.02 5.05 12.34
N ASP A 276 10.16 5.04 13.68
CA ASP A 276 11.10 4.18 14.39
C ASP A 276 10.66 2.71 14.34
N MET A 277 9.35 2.46 14.42
CA MET A 277 8.75 1.13 14.36
C MET A 277 8.36 0.69 12.94
N GLU A 278 8.31 1.61 11.98
CA GLU A 278 7.78 1.41 10.62
C GLU A 278 6.32 0.88 10.63
N GLU A 279 5.51 1.35 11.58
CA GLU A 279 4.16 0.83 11.83
C GLU A 279 3.12 1.94 12.07
N TRP A 280 1.87 1.66 11.68
CA TRP A 280 0.72 2.51 12.02
C TRP A 280 0.25 2.21 13.44
N LEU A 281 0.26 3.22 14.31
CA LEU A 281 -0.13 3.09 15.71
C LEU A 281 -1.39 3.90 16.01
N VAL A 282 -2.31 3.32 16.78
CA VAL A 282 -3.51 4.00 17.28
C VAL A 282 -3.10 5.18 18.14
N GLN A 283 -3.52 6.37 17.73
CA GLN A 283 -3.37 7.60 18.49
C GLN A 283 -4.62 7.87 19.32
N SER A 284 -5.81 7.72 18.73
CA SER A 284 -7.08 7.88 19.43
C SER A 284 -8.21 7.07 18.79
N ILE A 285 -9.21 6.75 19.60
CA ILE A 285 -10.50 6.20 19.18
C ILE A 285 -11.58 7.03 19.89
N ASP A 286 -12.28 7.87 19.15
CA ASP A 286 -13.25 8.82 19.69
C ASP A 286 -14.68 8.38 19.40
N PHE A 287 -15.45 8.09 20.46
CA PHE A 287 -16.85 7.66 20.38
C PHE A 287 -17.85 8.83 20.41
N GLU A 288 -17.39 10.08 20.55
CA GLU A 288 -18.23 11.29 20.47
C GLU A 288 -18.56 11.65 19.01
N THR A 289 -19.09 10.70 18.24
CA THR A 289 -19.40 10.86 16.81
C THR A 289 -20.90 11.02 16.55
N TYR A 290 -21.25 11.63 15.42
CA TYR A 290 -22.63 11.61 14.90
C TYR A 290 -22.92 10.18 14.44
N ALA A 291 -23.70 9.42 15.21
CA ALA A 291 -23.98 8.00 14.94
C ALA A 291 -24.35 7.75 13.46
N GLN A 292 -23.49 7.04 12.74
CA GLN A 292 -23.75 6.53 11.40
C GLN A 292 -23.72 5.00 11.48
N GLU A 293 -24.79 4.35 11.05
CA GLU A 293 -24.86 2.89 11.04
C GLU A 293 -24.07 2.32 9.84
N PRO A 294 -23.39 1.16 9.98
CA PRO A 294 -22.67 0.54 8.88
C PRO A 294 -23.51 0.26 7.64
N SER A 295 -24.82 0.10 7.81
CA SER A 295 -25.77 -0.12 6.71
C SER A 295 -25.86 1.06 5.74
N ASP A 296 -25.49 2.26 6.17
CA ASP A 296 -25.56 3.48 5.34
C ASP A 296 -24.27 3.72 4.54
N TRP A 297 -23.18 3.02 4.88
CA TRP A 297 -21.87 3.16 4.22
C TRP A 297 -21.85 2.45 2.87
N GLN A 298 -21.62 3.21 1.79
CA GLN A 298 -21.61 2.68 0.43
C GLN A 298 -20.38 1.80 0.17
N GLN A 299 -19.25 2.13 0.81
CA GLN A 299 -18.03 1.35 0.74
C GLN A 299 -17.47 1.09 2.14
N ASN A 300 -17.22 -0.18 2.43
CA ASN A 300 -16.69 -0.59 3.72
C ASN A 300 -15.68 -1.74 3.60
N ARG A 301 -14.93 -1.92 4.69
CA ARG A 301 -14.07 -3.09 4.92
C ARG A 301 -14.40 -3.67 6.26
N LYS A 302 -14.63 -4.98 6.29
CA LYS A 302 -14.98 -5.71 7.50
C LYS A 302 -13.84 -6.62 7.90
N PHE A 303 -13.51 -6.60 9.17
CA PHE A 303 -12.68 -7.59 9.84
C PHE A 303 -13.53 -8.29 10.90
N GLN A 304 -13.45 -9.61 10.96
CA GLN A 304 -14.19 -10.40 11.94
C GLN A 304 -13.29 -11.49 12.50
N LEU A 305 -13.19 -11.56 13.83
CA LEU A 305 -12.50 -12.66 14.50
C LEU A 305 -13.30 -13.96 14.38
N SER A 306 -12.60 -15.09 14.36
CA SER A 306 -13.22 -16.42 14.28
C SER A 306 -14.18 -16.69 15.45
N GLU A 307 -13.84 -16.16 16.62
CA GLU A 307 -14.65 -16.21 17.84
C GLU A 307 -14.61 -14.82 18.48
N ALA A 308 -15.64 -14.49 19.26
CA ALA A 308 -15.66 -13.26 20.04
C ALA A 308 -14.49 -13.25 21.03
N ASN A 309 -13.70 -12.18 21.01
CA ASN A 309 -12.64 -11.97 21.98
C ASN A 309 -13.28 -11.39 23.26
N LYS A 310 -13.19 -12.12 24.35
CA LYS A 310 -13.85 -11.80 25.62
C LYS A 310 -12.85 -11.86 26.76
N VAL A 311 -13.00 -10.92 27.69
CA VAL A 311 -12.22 -10.89 28.92
C VAL A 311 -13.10 -10.45 30.08
N THR A 312 -12.83 -11.02 31.25
CA THR A 312 -13.37 -10.59 32.53
C THR A 312 -12.20 -10.43 33.50
N TRP A 313 -12.06 -9.25 34.09
CA TRP A 313 -11.22 -9.01 35.25
C TRP A 313 -12.12 -8.88 36.48
N GLN A 314 -11.68 -9.43 37.59
CA GLN A 314 -12.35 -9.31 38.89
C GLN A 314 -11.30 -8.91 39.92
N GLU A 315 -11.68 -8.02 40.84
CA GLU A 315 -10.83 -7.70 41.97
C GLU A 315 -10.50 -9.01 42.72
N LYS A 316 -9.21 -9.29 42.88
CA LYS A 316 -8.79 -10.40 43.73
C LYS A 316 -9.08 -9.98 45.15
N ASP A 317 -10.09 -10.62 45.76
CA ASP A 317 -10.35 -10.49 47.20
C ASP A 317 -9.02 -10.53 47.94
N GLY A 318 -8.73 -9.44 48.64
CA GLY A 318 -7.63 -9.40 49.58
C GLY A 318 -7.89 -10.48 50.63
N LYS A 319 -7.30 -11.66 50.45
CA LYS A 319 -7.11 -12.59 51.55
C LYS A 319 -6.34 -11.81 52.59
N GLN A 320 -7.04 -11.34 53.63
CA GLN A 320 -6.47 -11.21 54.96
C GLN A 320 -5.67 -12.51 55.17
N ALA A 321 -4.35 -12.37 55.19
CA ALA A 321 -3.51 -13.38 55.77
C ALA A 321 -3.92 -13.43 57.24
N ASP A 322 -4.72 -14.44 57.61
CA ASP A 322 -4.84 -14.87 58.99
C ASP A 322 -3.42 -15.16 59.50
N LEU A 323 -2.89 -14.24 60.30
CA LEU A 323 -1.71 -14.44 61.15
C LEU A 323 -2.05 -14.04 62.58
#